data_AF-A0A6B3GQ20-F1
#
_entry.id   AF-A0A6B3GQ20-F1
#
_cell.length_a   1.000
_cell.length_b   1.000
_cell.length_c   1.000
_cell.angle_alpha   90.00
_cell.angle_beta   90.00
_cell.angle_gamma   90.00
#
_symmetry.space_group_name_H-M   'P 1'
#
loop_
_entity.id
_entity.type
_entity.pdbx_description
1 polymer ?
#
loop_
_entity_poly.entity_id
_entity_poly.type
_entity_poly.pdbx_seq_one_letter_code
_entity_poly.pdbx_strand_id
1 'polypeptide(L)'
;MPDYHDDLRLAHVLADAADAATMDRFKALDLKVETKPDMTPVSEADKAAEELIRGHLHRARPRDAILGEEYGVEGSGPRRWVIDPIDGT
;
A
#
# COMPACT_ATOMS: atom_id res chain seq x y z
N MET A 1 26.85 5.26 6.84
CA MET A 1 25.71 4.66 6.11
C MET A 1 24.51 5.57 6.32
N PRO A 2 23.60 5.71 5.35
CA PRO A 2 22.33 6.39 5.59
C PRO A 2 21.61 5.70 6.75
N ASP A 3 21.07 6.48 7.67
CA ASP A 3 20.24 5.97 8.76
C ASP A 3 18.80 5.79 8.25
N TYR A 4 18.24 4.60 8.40
CA TYR A 4 16.89 4.22 7.96
C TYR A 4 15.85 4.24 9.09
N HIS A 5 16.21 4.65 10.32
CA HIS A 5 15.25 4.68 11.44
C HIS A 5 14.01 5.54 11.16
N ASP A 6 14.15 6.64 10.40
CA ASP A 6 13.00 7.48 10.05
C ASP A 6 12.07 6.81 9.03
N ASP A 7 12.64 6.09 8.06
CA ASP A 7 11.86 5.30 7.10
C ASP A 7 11.18 4.11 7.78
N LEU A 8 11.85 3.45 8.72
CA LEU A 8 11.24 2.37 9.50
C LEU A 8 10.07 2.87 10.34
N ARG A 9 10.22 4.03 10.99
CA ARG A 9 9.12 4.65 11.74
C ARG A 9 7.94 4.99 10.82
N LEU A 10 8.23 5.55 9.65
CA LEU A 10 7.20 5.83 8.66
C LEU A 10 6.52 4.53 8.19
N ALA A 11 7.26 3.46 7.94
CA ALA A 11 6.71 2.16 7.55
C ALA A 11 5.71 1.62 8.58
N HIS A 12 6.01 1.73 9.88
CA HIS A 12 5.07 1.35 10.93
C HIS A 12 3.80 2.21 10.92
N VAL A 13 3.92 3.53 10.74
CA VAL A 13 2.74 4.41 10.63
C VAL A 13 1.88 4.06 9.41
N LEU A 14 2.50 3.67 8.30
CA LEU A 14 1.79 3.23 7.10
C LEU A 14 1.07 1.91 7.34
N ALA A 15 1.73 0.95 7.99
CA ALA A 15 1.15 -0.33 8.35
C ALA A 15 -0.06 -0.17 9.29
N ASP A 16 0.06 0.62 10.36
CA ASP A 16 -1.06 0.89 11.28
C ASP A 16 -2.27 1.51 10.58
N ALA A 17 -2.04 2.37 9.58
CA ALA A 17 -3.11 2.99 8.81
C ALA A 17 -3.76 2.01 7.82
N ALA A 18 -2.97 1.11 7.22
CA ALA A 18 -3.48 0.02 6.38
C ALA A 18 -4.28 -0.99 7.21
N ASP A 19 -3.82 -1.33 8.43
CA ASP A 19 -4.54 -2.19 9.37
C ASP A 19 -5.93 -1.63 9.67
N ALA A 20 -6.03 -0.34 9.99
CA ALA A 20 -7.32 0.30 10.25
C ALA A 20 -8.26 0.21 9.03
N ALA A 21 -7.75 0.56 7.84
CA ALA A 21 -8.54 0.55 6.61
C ALA A 21 -9.01 -0.85 6.20
N THR A 22 -8.16 -1.86 6.34
CA THR A 22 -8.46 -3.24 5.96
C THR A 22 -9.38 -3.91 6.99
N MET A 23 -9.17 -3.65 8.29
CA MET A 23 -10.02 -4.18 9.36
C MET A 23 -11.45 -3.68 9.29
N ASP A 24 -11.68 -2.44 8.86
CA ASP A 24 -13.03 -1.89 8.63
C ASP A 24 -13.81 -2.66 7.54
N ARG A 25 -13.09 -3.32 6.62
CA ARG A 25 -13.67 -4.12 5.53
C ARG A 25 -13.69 -5.62 5.85
N PHE A 26 -12.99 -6.06 6.88
CA PHE A 26 -12.94 -7.47 7.26
C PHE A 26 -14.33 -7.97 7.67
N LYS A 27 -14.79 -9.05 6.99
CA LYS A 27 -16.14 -9.63 7.11
C LYS A 27 -17.30 -8.71 6.66
N ALA A 28 -17.02 -7.63 5.94
CA ALA A 28 -18.06 -6.84 5.31
C ALA A 28 -18.82 -7.71 4.28
N LEU A 29 -20.15 -7.75 4.39
CA LEU A 29 -20.99 -8.57 3.51
C LEU A 29 -21.03 -8.06 2.06
N ASP A 30 -20.67 -6.80 1.86
CA ASP A 30 -20.63 -6.09 0.58
C ASP A 30 -19.19 -5.86 0.09
N LEU A 31 -18.21 -6.62 0.62
CA LEU A 31 -16.84 -6.59 0.12
C LEU A 31 -16.83 -6.96 -1.37
N LYS A 32 -16.35 -6.05 -2.20
CA LYS A 32 -16.18 -6.30 -3.63
C LYS A 32 -14.83 -6.96 -3.85
N VAL A 33 -14.85 -8.10 -4.52
CA VAL A 33 -13.67 -8.82 -4.97
C VAL A 33 -13.72 -8.91 -6.49
N GLU A 34 -12.63 -8.53 -7.12
CA GLU A 34 -12.38 -8.62 -8.55
C GLU A 34 -11.29 -9.66 -8.80
N THR A 35 -11.15 -10.11 -10.05
CA THR A 35 -10.09 -11.03 -10.46
C THR A 35 -9.16 -10.32 -11.43
N LYS A 36 -7.86 -10.27 -11.11
CA LYS A 36 -6.82 -9.71 -11.97
C LYS A 36 -6.62 -10.58 -13.22
N PRO A 37 -5.97 -10.06 -14.29
CA PRO A 37 -5.71 -10.83 -15.51
C PRO A 37 -4.89 -12.11 -15.31
N ASP A 38 -4.11 -12.19 -14.24
CA ASP A 38 -3.32 -13.37 -13.85
C ASP A 38 -4.10 -14.36 -12.96
N MET A 39 -5.41 -14.16 -12.80
CA MET A 39 -6.36 -14.96 -12.03
C MET A 39 -6.21 -14.85 -10.50
N THR A 40 -5.42 -13.91 -10.00
CA THR A 40 -5.37 -13.61 -8.56
C THR A 40 -6.55 -12.72 -8.14
N PRO A 41 -7.08 -12.87 -6.90
CA PRO A 41 -8.12 -11.99 -6.38
C PRO A 41 -7.55 -10.62 -5.99
N VAL A 42 -8.39 -9.59 -6.09
CA VAL A 42 -8.14 -8.27 -5.51
C VAL A 42 -9.43 -7.74 -4.91
N SER A 43 -9.41 -7.24 -3.68
CA SER A 43 -10.59 -6.61 -3.08
C SER A 43 -10.54 -5.09 -3.18
N GLU A 44 -11.69 -4.46 -2.96
CA GLU A 44 -11.75 -3.01 -2.76
C GLU A 44 -10.87 -2.55 -1.58
N ALA A 45 -10.65 -3.41 -0.58
CA ALA A 45 -9.80 -3.12 0.56
C ALA A 45 -8.31 -3.04 0.17
N ASP A 46 -7.83 -3.91 -0.72
CA ASP A 46 -6.45 -3.87 -1.25
C ASP A 46 -6.18 -2.52 -1.93
N LYS A 47 -7.09 -2.14 -2.84
CA LYS A 47 -7.01 -0.88 -3.59
C LYS A 47 -7.05 0.34 -2.66
N ALA A 48 -7.98 0.36 -1.71
CA ALA A 48 -8.12 1.46 -0.76
C ALA A 48 -6.89 1.59 0.17
N ALA A 49 -6.34 0.47 0.62
CA ALA A 49 -5.13 0.45 1.44
C ALA A 49 -3.91 0.97 0.65
N GLU A 50 -3.73 0.55 -0.61
CA GLU A 50 -2.63 1.06 -1.44
C GLU A 50 -2.77 2.57 -1.70
N GLU A 51 -3.97 3.05 -2.02
CA GLU A 51 -4.23 4.48 -2.21
C GLU A 51 -3.90 5.30 -0.96
N LEU A 52 -4.27 4.80 0.22
CA LEU A 52 -3.92 5.42 1.49
C LEU A 52 -2.40 5.51 1.65
N ILE A 53 -1.69 4.38 1.50
CA ILE A 53 -0.24 4.33 1.67
C ILE A 53 0.46 5.28 0.67
N ARG A 54 0.06 5.25 -0.59
CA ARG A 54 0.57 6.16 -1.65
C ARG A 54 0.36 7.62 -1.27
N GLY A 55 -0.83 7.98 -0.78
CA GLY A 55 -1.13 9.34 -0.34
C GLY A 55 -0.23 9.82 0.80
N HIS A 56 0.09 8.94 1.75
CA HIS A 56 1.03 9.24 2.84
C HIS A 56 2.48 9.39 2.33
N LEU A 57 2.94 8.47 1.48
CA LEU A 57 4.27 8.52 0.89
C LEU A 57 4.48 9.76 0.01
N HIS A 58 3.46 10.16 -0.76
CA HIS A 58 3.54 11.39 -1.56
C HIS A 58 3.79 12.63 -0.69
N ARG A 59 3.23 12.66 0.53
CA ARG A 59 3.44 13.76 1.49
C ARG A 59 4.78 13.66 2.21
N ALA A 60 5.15 12.47 2.69
CA ALA A 60 6.31 12.28 3.56
C ALA A 60 7.63 12.04 2.80
N ARG A 61 7.56 11.52 1.58
CA ARG A 61 8.68 11.11 0.72
C ARG A 61 8.42 11.46 -0.76
N PRO A 62 8.16 12.73 -1.11
CA PRO A 62 7.76 13.14 -2.47
C PRO A 62 8.78 12.87 -3.59
N ARG A 63 10.01 12.46 -3.25
CA ARG A 63 11.10 12.17 -4.19
C ARG A 63 11.38 10.67 -4.36
N ASP A 64 10.75 9.82 -3.56
CA ASP A 64 10.92 8.37 -3.66
C ASP A 64 9.91 7.82 -4.68
N ALA A 65 10.31 6.82 -5.46
CA ALA A 65 9.40 6.09 -6.32
C ALA A 65 8.56 5.10 -5.49
N ILE A 66 7.41 4.70 -6.02
CA ILE A 66 6.53 3.71 -5.39
C ILE A 66 6.31 2.57 -6.39
N LEU A 67 6.43 1.33 -5.95
CA LEU A 67 5.98 0.14 -6.65
C LEU A 67 4.95 -0.53 -5.74
N GLY A 68 3.68 -0.45 -6.11
CA GLY A 68 2.61 -1.17 -5.45
C GLY A 68 2.09 -2.31 -6.32
N GLU A 69 1.47 -3.30 -5.70
CA GLU A 69 0.90 -4.45 -6.38
C GLU A 69 -0.28 -4.05 -7.28
N GLU A 70 -1.15 -3.15 -6.81
CA GLU A 70 -2.41 -2.83 -7.49
C GLU A 70 -2.26 -1.75 -8.56
N TYR A 71 -1.48 -0.71 -8.29
CA TYR A 71 -1.34 0.43 -9.20
C TYR A 71 0.03 0.49 -9.89
N GLY A 72 0.90 -0.51 -9.67
CA GLY A 72 2.19 -0.61 -10.33
C GLY A 72 3.18 0.49 -9.93
N VAL A 73 4.01 0.94 -10.86
CA VAL A 73 5.07 1.93 -10.59
C VAL A 73 4.56 3.36 -10.73
N GLU A 74 4.88 4.19 -9.75
CA GLU A 74 4.67 5.63 -9.78
C GLU A 74 5.93 6.40 -9.37
N GLY A 75 6.13 7.56 -9.99
CA GLY A 75 7.25 8.44 -9.68
C GLY A 75 8.60 7.96 -10.22
N SER A 76 9.63 8.74 -9.94
CA SER A 76 11.01 8.40 -10.28
C SER A 76 11.94 8.99 -9.23
N GLY A 77 12.96 8.24 -8.84
CA GLY A 77 13.84 8.65 -7.77
C GLY A 77 14.93 7.61 -7.49
N PRO A 78 15.97 7.99 -6.73
CA PRO A 78 17.06 7.08 -6.38
C PRO A 78 16.65 6.02 -5.35
N ARG A 79 15.46 6.14 -4.76
CA ARG A 79 14.90 5.26 -3.72
C ARG A 79 13.50 4.81 -4.14
N ARG A 80 13.08 3.64 -3.64
CA ARG A 80 11.77 3.05 -3.95
C ARG A 80 11.14 2.41 -2.71
N TRP A 81 9.86 2.68 -2.50
CA TRP A 81 8.99 1.93 -1.59
C TRP A 81 8.29 0.82 -2.36
N VAL A 82 8.26 -0.38 -1.80
CA VAL A 82 7.55 -1.54 -2.36
C VAL A 82 6.41 -1.88 -1.43
N ILE A 83 5.20 -1.98 -1.96
CA ILE A 83 3.97 -2.11 -1.19
C ILE A 83 3.18 -3.31 -1.72
N ASP A 84 2.82 -4.18 -0.80
CA ASP A 84 1.76 -5.18 -0.94
C ASP A 84 0.74 -4.84 0.17
N PRO A 85 -0.45 -4.33 -0.18
CA PRO A 85 -1.42 -3.86 0.82
C PRO A 85 -2.04 -5.00 1.64
N ILE A 86 -2.23 -6.17 1.02
CA ILE A 86 -2.78 -7.38 1.66
C ILE A 86 -2.12 -8.60 1.01
N ASP A 87 -1.11 -9.16 1.68
CA ASP A 87 -0.52 -10.41 1.25
C ASP A 87 -1.48 -11.58 1.57
N GLY A 88 -1.95 -12.28 0.53
CA GLY A 88 -2.85 -13.43 0.65
C GLY A 88 -4.34 -13.11 0.53
N THR A 89 -4.70 -12.22 -0.40
CA THR A 89 -6.08 -11.81 -0.75
C THR A 89 -7.05 -12.97 -1.03
#